data_AF-G9JWE4-F1
#
_entry.id   AF-G9JWE4-F1
#
_cell.length_a   1.000
_cell.length_b   1.000
_cell.length_c   1.000
_cell.angle_alpha   90.00
_cell.angle_beta   90.00
_cell.angle_gamma   90.00
#
_symmetry.space_group_name_H-M   'P 1'
#
loop_
_entity.id
_entity.type
_entity.pdbx_description
1 polymer ?
#
loop_
_entity_poly.entity_id
_entity_poly.type
_entity_poly.pdbx_seq_one_letter_code
_entity_poly.pdbx_strand_id
1 'polypeptide(L)' 'VHQTYQTDVNLEHVIRGNSAVLKCSVPSFIADFVTVDTWLIDDNHVVHVDSF' A
#
# COMPACT_ATOMS: atom_id res chain seq x y z
N VAL A 1 -2.91 -14.45 -21.71
CA VAL A 1 -3.72 -13.29 -21.27
C VAL A 1 -2.93 -12.58 -20.19
N HIS A 2 -2.57 -11.31 -20.40
CA HIS A 2 -1.94 -10.47 -19.38
C HIS A 2 -2.91 -9.31 -19.13
N GLN A 3 -3.51 -9.26 -17.94
CA GLN A 3 -4.36 -8.14 -17.54
C GLN A 3 -3.49 -7.08 -16.88
N THR A 4 -3.60 -5.84 -17.35
CA THR A 4 -2.97 -4.70 -16.67
C THR A 4 -3.63 -4.52 -15.32
N TYR A 5 -2.83 -4.25 -14.29
CA TYR A 5 -3.32 -3.91 -12.97
C TYR A 5 -2.71 -2.58 -12.52
N GLN A 6 -3.43 -1.88 -11.66
CA GLN A 6 -2.95 -0.72 -10.93
C GLN A 6 -3.30 -0.94 -9.45
N THR A 7 -2.39 -0.55 -8.58
CA THR A 7 -2.56 -0.62 -7.13
C THR A 7 -2.55 0.79 -6.58
N ASP A 8 -3.55 1.11 -5.76
CA ASP A 8 -3.67 2.41 -5.11
C ASP A 8 -3.88 2.22 -3.61
N VAL A 9 -3.52 3.25 -2.85
CA VAL A 9 -3.82 3.37 -1.42
C VAL A 9 -5.10 4.18 -1.30
N ASN A 10 -6.12 3.60 -0.67
CA ASN A 10 -7.38 4.30 -0.48
C ASN A 10 -7.28 5.34 0.62
N LEU A 11 -8.16 6.35 0.56
CA LEU A 11 -8.32 7.30 1.66
C LEU A 11 -8.95 6.59 2.86
N GLU A 12 -8.20 6.49 3.94
CA GLU A 12 -8.69 5.91 5.21
C GLU A 12 -9.09 7.01 6.18
N HIS A 13 -10.29 6.88 6.76
CA HIS A 13 -10.81 7.81 7.76
C HIS A 13 -10.48 7.31 9.16
N VAL A 14 -9.66 8.05 9.90
CA VAL A 14 -9.20 7.66 11.24
C VAL A 14 -9.63 8.69 12.28
N ILE A 15 -10.16 8.20 13.40
CA ILE A 15 -10.57 9.03 14.54
C ILE A 15 -9.33 9.44 15.34
N ARG A 16 -9.27 10.70 15.77
CA ARG A 16 -8.18 11.22 16.61
C ARG A 16 -8.00 10.36 17.86
N GLY A 17 -6.77 9.89 18.09
CA GLY A 17 -6.41 9.03 19.23
C GLY A 17 -6.33 7.54 18.90
N ASN A 18 -6.84 7.12 17.74
CA ASN A 18 -6.66 5.76 17.24
C ASN A 18 -5.40 5.65 16.39
N SER A 19 -4.90 4.42 16.26
CA SER A 19 -3.89 4.08 15.26
C SER A 19 -4.53 4.02 13.87
N ALA A 20 -3.83 4.58 12.88
CA ALA A 20 -4.17 4.43 11.47
C ALA A 20 -3.49 3.19 10.90
N VAL A 21 -4.19 2.48 10.01
CA VAL A 21 -3.61 1.40 9.20
C VAL A 21 -3.93 1.70 7.75
N LEU A 22 -2.91 1.99 6.95
CA LEU A 22 -3.03 2.17 5.52
C LEU A 22 -2.78 0.82 4.83
N LYS A 23 -3.60 0.49 3.81
CA LYS A 23 -3.48 -0.76 3.06
C LYS A 23 -3.35 -0.50 1.56
N CYS A 24 -2.30 -1.06 0.96
CA CYS A 24 -2.17 -1.14 -0.50
C CYS A 24 -3.07 -2.26 -1.01
N SER A 25 -4.04 -1.93 -1.88
CA SER A 25 -5.02 -2.90 -2.37
C SER A 25 -4.51 -3.60 -3.63
N VAL A 26 -3.99 -4.82 -3.46
CA VAL A 26 -3.56 -5.70 -4.55
C VAL A 26 -4.74 -6.55 -5.03
N PRO A 27 -5.07 -6.57 -6.34
CA PRO A 27 -6.09 -7.45 -6.88
C PRO A 27 -5.80 -8.93 -6.66
N SER A 28 -6.81 -9.72 -6.33
CA SER A 28 -6.65 -11.13 -5.93
C SER A 28 -6.02 -12.02 -7.01
N PHE A 29 -6.25 -11.73 -8.29
CA PHE A 29 -5.74 -12.54 -9.39
C PHE A 29 -4.21 -12.43 -9.59
N ILE A 30 -3.54 -11.49 -8.93
CA ILE A 30 -2.08 -11.35 -8.92
C ILE A 30 -1.45 -11.39 -7.52
N ALA A 31 -2.27 -11.53 -6.47
CA ALA A 31 -1.82 -11.34 -5.08
C ALA A 31 -0.70 -12.30 -4.67
N ASP A 32 -0.63 -13.49 -5.28
CA ASP A 32 0.41 -14.49 -5.01
C ASP A 32 1.76 -14.14 -5.64
N PHE A 33 1.80 -13.17 -6.55
CA PHE A 33 2.98 -12.86 -7.36
C PHE A 33 3.60 -11.49 -7.06
N VAL A 34 2.96 -10.67 -6.23
CA VAL A 34 3.41 -9.31 -5.91
C VAL A 34 3.35 -9.06 -4.42
N THR A 35 4.26 -8.23 -3.92
CA THR A 35 4.31 -7.79 -2.53
C THR A 35 4.51 -6.28 -2.46
N VAL A 36 4.15 -5.67 -1.34
CA VAL A 36 4.46 -4.25 -1.09
C VAL A 36 5.95 -4.14 -0.77
N ASP A 37 6.65 -3.23 -1.45
CA ASP A 37 8.10 -3.00 -1.28
C ASP A 37 8.38 -1.76 -0.44
N THR A 38 7.82 -0.61 -0.84
CA THR A 38 7.99 0.68 -0.17
C THR A 38 6.70 1.47 -0.10
N TRP A 39 6.55 2.27 0.96
CA TRP A 39 5.55 3.34 1.05
C TRP A 39 6.20 4.69 0.72
N LEU A 40 5.61 5.41 -0.22
CA LEU A 40 6.01 6.77 -0.56
C LEU A 40 5.13 7.73 0.23
N ILE A 41 5.75 8.45 1.14
CA ILE A 41 5.15 9.58 1.86
C ILE A 41 5.58 10.84 1.08
N ASP A 42 4.93 11.98 1.33
CA ASP A 42 5.25 13.27 0.69
C ASP A 42 6.74 13.65 0.70
N ASP A 43 7.09 14.72 -0.04
CA ASP A 43 8.44 15.31 -0.13
C ASP A 43 9.60 14.29 -0.15
N ASN A 44 9.45 13.24 -0.97
CA ASN A 44 10.45 12.20 -1.19
C ASN A 44 10.78 11.30 0.02
N HIS A 45 9.91 11.20 1.02
CA HIS A 45 10.13 10.28 2.13
C HIS A 45 9.72 8.85 1.74
N VAL A 46 10.69 7.93 1.72
CA VAL A 46 10.48 6.52 1.38
C VAL A 46 10.62 5.66 2.63
N VAL A 47 9.58 4.90 2.96
CA VAL A 47 9.61 3.91 4.04
C VAL A 47 9.68 2.52 3.42
N HIS A 48 10.77 1.80 3.66
CA HIS A 48 10.93 0.42 3.21
C HIS A 48 10.23 -0.53 4.19
N VAL A 49 9.57 -1.57 3.67
CA VAL A 49 8.81 -2.52 4.50
C VAL A 49 9.71 -3.35 5.43
N ASP A 50 10.99 -3.50 5.09
CA ASP A 50 12.01 -4.19 5.89
C ASP A 50 12.49 -3.41 7.13
N SER A 51 12.09 -2.14 7.24
CA SER A 51 12.56 -1.22 8.26
C SER A 51 11.70 -1.23 9.54
N PHE A 52 10.72 -2.16 9.62
CA PHE A 52 9.81 -2.35 10.76
C PHE A 52 10.17 -3.57 11.61
#